data_AF-A0A4P8IH17-F1
#
_entry.id   AF-A0A4P8IH17-F1
#
_cell.length_a   1.000
_cell.length_b   1.000
_cell.length_c   1.000
_cell.angle_alpha   90.00
_cell.angle_beta   90.00
_cell.angle_gamma   90.00
#
_symmetry.space_group_name_H-M   'P 1'
#
loop_
_entity.id
_entity.type
_entity.pdbx_description
1 polymer ?
#
loop_
_entity_poly.entity_id
_entity_poly.type
_entity_poly.pdbx_seq_one_letter_code
_entity_poly.pdbx_strand_id
1 'polypeptide(L)'
;MDNDYDEVNIYSEEPPVCPYCDELGSCPHLLLNVEVTFRTVESGVLFDAFNARLLSAAEQNGGNPSCDGSDRFDQLLSEVDELADAVRYWTFEDGPGMSSNFQLYYAESPERTMKALERLSAPI
;
A
#
# COMPACT_ATOMS: atom_id res chain seq x y z
N MET A 1 -16.99 -31.37 -23.94
CA MET A 1 -15.69 -31.18 -23.29
C MET A 1 -15.94 -30.13 -22.24
N ASP A 2 -16.29 -30.65 -21.07
CA ASP A 2 -16.34 -29.97 -19.80
C ASP A 2 -15.02 -29.26 -19.57
N ASN A 3 -15.07 -27.95 -19.40
CA ASN A 3 -14.04 -27.24 -18.66
C ASN A 3 -14.75 -26.17 -17.83
N ASP A 4 -15.44 -26.68 -16.81
CA ASP A 4 -15.86 -25.97 -15.61
C ASP A 4 -14.59 -25.60 -14.84
N TYR A 5 -13.81 -24.65 -15.37
CA TYR A 5 -12.84 -23.92 -14.58
C TYR A 5 -13.57 -22.69 -14.06
N ASP A 6 -14.30 -22.86 -12.97
CA ASP A 6 -14.62 -21.79 -12.02
C ASP A 6 -13.28 -21.40 -11.33
N GLU A 7 -12.32 -20.93 -12.13
CA GLU A 7 -11.23 -20.13 -11.63
C GLU A 7 -11.89 -18.84 -11.18
N VAL A 8 -12.12 -18.75 -9.87
CA VAL A 8 -12.45 -17.50 -9.19
C VAL A 8 -11.44 -16.46 -9.64
N ASN A 9 -11.83 -15.71 -10.66
CA ASN A 9 -11.02 -14.67 -11.26
C ASN A 9 -10.84 -13.61 -10.17
N ILE A 10 -9.70 -13.65 -9.47
CA ILE A 10 -9.35 -12.69 -8.41
C ILE A 10 -9.03 -11.32 -9.05
N TYR A 11 -9.13 -11.21 -10.38
CA TYR A 11 -9.04 -9.96 -11.14
C TYR A 11 -10.39 -9.24 -11.08
N SER A 12 -10.53 -8.36 -10.09
CA SER A 12 -11.60 -7.36 -10.08
C SER A 12 -11.06 -6.09 -10.73
N GLU A 13 -11.76 -5.51 -11.70
CA GLU A 13 -11.40 -4.18 -12.25
C GLU A 13 -11.59 -3.06 -11.21
N GLU A 14 -12.36 -3.35 -10.16
CA GLU A 14 -12.73 -2.39 -9.12
C GLU A 14 -11.85 -2.60 -7.88
N PRO A 15 -11.37 -1.50 -7.25
CA PRO A 15 -10.59 -1.58 -6.03
C PRO A 15 -11.42 -2.19 -4.88
N PRO A 16 -10.79 -2.90 -3.93
CA PRO A 16 -11.50 -3.51 -2.82
C PRO A 16 -12.11 -2.42 -1.92
N VAL A 17 -13.35 -2.65 -1.50
CA VAL A 17 -14.04 -1.79 -0.53
C VAL A 17 -13.34 -1.83 0.83
N CYS A 18 -13.40 -0.71 1.54
CA CYS A 18 -12.91 -0.64 2.90
C CYS A 18 -13.73 -1.59 3.81
N PRO A 19 -13.08 -2.49 4.58
CA PRO A 19 -13.77 -3.46 5.42
C PRO A 19 -14.53 -2.85 6.61
N TYR A 20 -14.35 -1.56 6.90
CA TYR A 20 -14.93 -0.88 8.07
C TYR A 20 -16.07 0.08 7.73
N CYS A 21 -16.11 0.62 6.51
CA CYS A 21 -17.11 1.60 6.10
C CYS A 21 -17.75 1.30 4.74
N ASP A 22 -17.34 0.20 4.09
CA ASP A 22 -17.79 -0.23 2.76
C ASP A 22 -17.62 0.85 1.67
N GLU A 23 -16.81 1.88 1.93
CA GLU A 23 -16.47 2.90 0.94
C GLU A 23 -15.37 2.39 -0.02
N LEU A 24 -15.55 2.68 -1.31
CA LEU A 24 -14.55 2.41 -2.34
C LEU A 24 -13.42 3.45 -2.27
N GLY A 25 -12.19 2.99 -2.05
CA GLY A 25 -10.99 3.81 -2.18
C GLY A 25 -10.60 4.60 -0.93
N SER A 26 -10.40 5.92 -1.10
CA SER A 26 -9.74 6.81 -0.12
C SER A 26 -10.64 7.24 1.05
N CYS A 27 -11.07 6.26 1.84
CA CYS A 27 -11.79 6.45 3.09
C CYS A 27 -10.83 6.87 4.23
N PRO A 28 -11.32 7.41 5.37
CA PRO A 28 -10.46 7.82 6.49
C PRO A 28 -9.79 6.64 7.22
N HIS A 29 -10.22 5.42 6.92
CA HIS A 29 -9.60 4.17 7.38
C HIS A 29 -8.41 3.73 6.52
N LEU A 30 -8.25 4.28 5.31
CA LEU A 30 -7.15 3.92 4.42
C LEU A 30 -5.85 4.55 4.93
N LEU A 31 -4.97 3.70 5.45
CA LEU A 31 -3.62 4.09 5.87
C LEU A 31 -2.76 4.40 4.66
N LEU A 32 -2.67 3.44 3.75
CA LEU A 32 -1.75 3.50 2.62
C LEU A 32 -2.28 2.61 1.49
N ASN A 33 -2.25 3.12 0.27
CA ASN A 33 -2.47 2.38 -0.96
C ASN A 33 -1.15 2.31 -1.71
N VAL A 34 -0.61 1.10 -1.80
CA VAL A 34 0.70 0.83 -2.37
C VAL A 34 0.55 -0.01 -3.60
N GLU A 35 1.17 0.45 -4.67
CA GLU A 35 1.28 -0.25 -5.92
C GLU A 35 2.63 -0.99 -5.92
N VAL A 36 2.55 -2.30 -5.68
CA VAL A 36 3.66 -3.21 -5.41
C VAL A 36 4.48 -3.48 -6.68
N THR A 37 3.88 -3.37 -7.87
CA THR A 37 4.56 -3.65 -9.14
C THR A 37 5.64 -2.60 -9.41
N PHE A 38 5.34 -1.32 -9.20
CA PHE A 38 6.25 -0.19 -9.37
C PHE A 38 6.80 0.34 -8.04
N ARG A 39 6.37 -0.23 -6.90
CA ARG A 39 6.77 0.15 -5.54
C ARG A 39 6.52 1.64 -5.27
N THR A 40 5.33 2.08 -5.67
CA THR A 40 4.87 3.45 -5.55
C THR A 40 3.71 3.49 -4.58
N VAL A 41 3.56 4.61 -3.88
CA VAL A 41 2.36 4.86 -3.10
C VAL A 41 1.42 5.69 -3.96
N GLU A 42 0.16 5.28 -4.07
CA GLU A 42 -0.85 5.98 -4.86
C GLU A 42 -1.67 6.94 -4.00
N SER A 43 -2.03 6.52 -2.78
CA SER A 43 -2.89 7.31 -1.88
C SER A 43 -2.83 6.83 -0.42
N GLY A 44 -3.52 7.54 0.48
CA GLY A 44 -3.66 7.17 1.89
C GLY A 44 -3.26 8.28 2.86
N VAL A 45 -3.66 8.14 4.12
CA VAL A 45 -3.32 9.10 5.18
C VAL A 45 -1.80 9.20 5.39
N LEU A 46 -1.10 8.08 5.22
CA LEU A 46 0.35 8.00 5.39
C LEU A 46 1.14 8.38 4.13
N PHE A 47 0.49 8.71 3.01
CA PHE A 47 1.16 8.98 1.73
C PHE A 47 2.27 10.02 1.85
N ASP A 48 1.97 11.16 2.47
CA ASP A 48 2.92 12.27 2.59
C ASP A 48 4.08 11.91 3.53
N ALA A 49 3.77 11.37 4.71
CA ALA A 49 4.77 10.95 5.69
C ALA A 49 5.67 9.81 5.18
N PHE A 50 5.10 8.85 4.45
CA PHE A 50 5.83 7.74 3.85
C PHE A 50 6.80 8.23 2.79
N ASN A 51 6.32 9.07 1.84
CA ASN A 51 7.18 9.66 0.82
C ASN A 51 8.28 10.54 1.44
N ALA A 52 7.96 11.34 2.46
CA ALA A 52 8.95 12.14 3.18
C ALA A 52 10.05 11.28 3.83
N ARG A 53 9.69 10.16 4.46
CA ARG A 53 10.67 9.20 5.02
C ARG A 53 11.49 8.49 3.95
N LEU A 54 10.85 8.08 2.86
CA LEU A 54 11.52 7.41 1.75
C LEU A 54 12.56 8.34 1.09
N LEU A 55 12.18 9.60 0.84
CA LEU A 55 13.08 10.64 0.33
C LEU A 55 14.22 10.94 1.31
N SER A 56 13.90 11.13 2.59
CA SER A 56 14.92 11.41 3.62
C SER A 56 15.93 10.28 3.75
N ALA A 57 15.49 9.03 3.61
CA ALA A 57 16.38 7.87 3.63
C ALA A 57 17.25 7.77 2.36
N ALA A 58 16.70 8.14 1.20
CA ALA A 58 17.47 8.21 -0.04
C ALA A 58 18.58 9.27 0.03
N GLU A 59 18.34 10.41 0.68
CA GLU A 59 19.36 11.44 0.90
C GLU A 59 20.47 11.00 1.87
N GLN A 60 20.13 10.27 2.93
CA GLN A 60 21.09 9.80 3.93
C GLN A 60 22.04 8.70 3.40
N ASN A 61 21.58 7.90 2.44
CA ASN A 61 22.36 6.79 1.87
C ASN A 61 23.34 7.20 0.75
N GLY A 62 23.60 8.51 0.58
CA GLY A 62 24.76 8.98 -0.16
C GLY A 62 24.83 8.54 -1.63
N GLY A 63 23.69 8.28 -2.26
CA GLY A 63 23.61 7.99 -3.70
C GLY A 63 24.25 6.67 -4.13
N ASN A 64 24.29 5.64 -3.28
CA ASN A 64 24.70 4.31 -3.70
C ASN A 64 23.53 3.59 -4.40
N PRO A 65 23.56 3.44 -5.74
CA PRO A 65 22.40 2.98 -6.53
C PRO A 65 22.20 1.46 -6.49
N SER A 66 23.03 0.73 -5.75
CA SER A 66 23.19 -0.71 -5.94
C SER A 66 22.26 -1.57 -5.07
N CYS A 67 21.73 -1.08 -3.93
CA CYS A 67 20.84 -1.87 -3.06
C CYS A 67 19.83 -1.10 -2.18
N ASP A 68 19.95 0.21 -1.93
CA ASP A 68 19.34 0.77 -0.69
C ASP A 68 17.89 1.27 -0.77
N GLY A 69 17.35 1.60 -1.94
CA GLY A 69 16.00 2.18 -2.04
C GLY A 69 14.86 1.17 -1.83
N SER A 70 15.11 -0.08 -2.23
CA SER A 70 14.11 -1.15 -2.18
C SER A 70 13.93 -1.73 -0.78
N ASP A 71 15.03 -1.99 -0.08
CA ASP A 71 15.00 -2.46 1.31
C ASP A 71 14.33 -1.45 2.23
N ARG A 72 14.55 -0.13 2.00
CA ARG A 72 13.91 0.88 2.82
C ARG A 72 12.42 1.00 2.57
N PHE A 73 11.99 0.85 1.32
CA PHE A 73 10.58 0.78 0.98
C PHE A 73 9.91 -0.39 1.71
N ASP A 74 10.50 -1.59 1.62
CA ASP A 74 9.98 -2.80 2.27
C ASP A 74 9.94 -2.66 3.80
N GLN A 75 10.95 -2.02 4.39
CA GLN A 75 10.99 -1.73 5.82
C GLN A 75 9.90 -0.75 6.25
N LEU A 76 9.69 0.35 5.53
CA LEU A 76 8.60 1.29 5.80
C LEU A 76 7.23 0.62 5.61
N LEU A 77 7.12 -0.23 4.58
CA LEU A 77 5.91 -1.00 4.31
C LEU A 77 5.60 -1.96 5.46
N SER A 78 6.63 -2.62 5.99
CA SER A 78 6.51 -3.49 7.17
C SER A 78 6.07 -2.71 8.41
N GLU A 79 6.57 -1.49 8.64
CA GLU A 79 6.07 -0.63 9.74
C GLU A 79 4.59 -0.28 9.56
N VAL A 80 4.16 -0.03 8.32
CA VAL A 80 2.75 0.28 8.00
C VAL A 80 1.88 -0.95 8.16
N ASP A 81 2.36 -2.13 7.77
CA ASP A 81 1.68 -3.42 7.98
C ASP A 81 1.42 -3.69 9.47
N GLU A 82 2.42 -3.44 10.33
CA GLU A 82 2.26 -3.56 11.79
C GLU A 82 1.25 -2.57 12.39
N LEU A 83 1.01 -1.43 11.73
CA LEU A 83 0.04 -0.42 12.14
C LEU A 83 -1.36 -0.68 11.58
N ALA A 84 -1.44 -1.43 10.49
CA ALA A 84 -2.69 -1.78 9.84
C ALA A 84 -3.44 -2.86 10.64
N ASP A 85 -4.76 -2.70 10.72
CA ASP A 85 -5.64 -3.71 11.31
C ASP A 85 -6.16 -4.69 10.26
N ALA A 86 -6.22 -4.25 9.00
CA ALA A 86 -6.60 -5.09 7.87
C ALA A 86 -5.79 -4.74 6.63
N VAL A 87 -5.44 -5.77 5.86
CA VAL A 87 -4.76 -5.63 4.57
C VAL A 87 -5.63 -6.25 3.49
N ARG A 88 -5.69 -5.59 2.34
CA ARG A 88 -6.35 -6.09 1.13
C ARG A 88 -5.35 -6.08 -0.01
N TYR A 89 -5.40 -7.15 -0.79
CA TYR A 89 -4.61 -7.32 -1.99
C TYR A 89 -5.55 -7.20 -3.18
N TRP A 90 -5.13 -6.46 -4.17
CA TRP A 90 -5.90 -6.22 -5.37
C TRP A 90 -4.97 -6.23 -6.57
N THR A 91 -5.33 -6.95 -7.62
CA THR A 91 -4.54 -7.00 -8.85
C THR A 91 -5.41 -6.46 -9.97
N PHE A 92 -4.93 -5.41 -10.61
CA PHE A 92 -5.52 -4.81 -11.78
C PHE A 92 -4.81 -5.34 -13.03
N GLU A 93 -5.54 -5.88 -13.99
CA GLU A 93 -4.99 -6.32 -15.28
C GLU A 93 -5.63 -5.53 -16.44
N ASP A 94 -4.86 -4.63 -17.06
CA ASP A 94 -5.27 -3.87 -18.26
C ASP A 94 -4.73 -4.54 -19.53
N GLY A 95 -5.18 -5.78 -19.76
CA GLY A 95 -4.81 -6.54 -20.96
C GLY A 95 -3.42 -7.21 -20.93
N PRO A 96 -3.01 -7.82 -22.05
CA PRO A 96 -1.87 -8.74 -22.08
C PRO A 96 -0.55 -8.03 -21.76
N GLY A 97 -0.01 -8.30 -20.56
CA GLY A 97 1.27 -7.80 -20.10
C GLY A 97 1.20 -6.51 -19.26
N MET A 98 0.02 -6.01 -18.90
CA MET A 98 -0.13 -4.88 -17.97
C MET A 98 -0.91 -5.31 -16.73
N SER A 99 -0.18 -5.84 -15.74
CA SER A 99 -0.72 -6.22 -14.43
C SER A 99 -0.10 -5.36 -13.34
N SER A 100 -0.91 -4.60 -12.61
CA SER A 100 -0.50 -3.80 -11.45
C SER A 100 -1.04 -4.44 -10.18
N ASN A 101 -0.16 -4.72 -9.23
CA ASN A 101 -0.54 -5.25 -7.93
C ASN A 101 -0.64 -4.11 -6.93
N PHE A 102 -1.74 -4.06 -6.21
CA PHE A 102 -2.03 -3.07 -5.19
C PHE A 102 -2.19 -3.76 -3.82
N GLN A 103 -1.67 -3.10 -2.80
CA GLN A 103 -1.80 -3.45 -1.40
C GLN A 103 -2.42 -2.25 -0.68
N LEU A 104 -3.62 -2.46 -0.14
CA LEU A 104 -4.37 -1.46 0.57
C LEU A 104 -4.36 -1.80 2.06
N TYR A 105 -3.79 -0.90 2.85
CA TYR A 105 -3.70 -0.99 4.30
C TYR A 105 -4.82 -0.19 4.95
N TYR A 106 -5.58 -0.82 5.81
CA TYR A 106 -6.72 -0.23 6.51
C TYR A 106 -6.54 -0.30 8.03
N ALA A 107 -6.97 0.74 8.72
CA ALA A 107 -7.12 0.74 10.16
C ALA A 107 -8.59 0.67 10.56
N GLU A 108 -8.88 0.04 11.70
CA GLU A 108 -10.25 -0.11 12.21
C GLU A 108 -10.93 1.24 12.49
N SER A 109 -10.15 2.28 12.77
CA SER A 109 -10.66 3.59 13.11
C SER A 109 -9.77 4.71 12.59
N PRO A 110 -10.34 5.88 12.26
CA PRO A 110 -9.57 7.04 11.82
C PRO A 110 -8.60 7.56 12.89
N GLU A 111 -8.89 7.32 14.17
CA GLU A 111 -7.96 7.65 15.26
C GLU A 111 -6.66 6.83 15.16
N ARG A 112 -6.75 5.58 14.69
CA ARG A 112 -5.59 4.72 14.46
C ARG A 112 -4.80 5.17 13.24
N THR A 113 -5.46 5.68 12.20
CA THR A 113 -4.74 6.26 11.05
C THR A 113 -3.97 7.50 11.44
N MET A 114 -4.53 8.37 12.29
CA MET A 114 -3.80 9.51 12.85
C MET A 114 -2.63 9.07 13.75
N LYS A 115 -2.84 8.09 14.62
CA LYS A 115 -1.78 7.57 15.50
C LYS A 115 -0.64 6.91 14.71
N ALA A 116 -0.98 6.20 13.63
CA ALA A 116 -0.02 5.64 12.69
C ALA A 116 0.76 6.75 11.99
N LEU A 117 0.07 7.83 11.58
CA LEU A 117 0.70 9.01 10.99
C LEU A 117 1.67 9.67 11.96
N GLU A 118 1.28 9.88 13.21
CA GLU A 118 2.16 10.43 14.24
C GLU A 118 3.43 9.57 14.42
N ARG A 119 3.28 8.24 14.47
CA ARG A 119 4.42 7.31 14.54
C ARG A 119 5.34 7.38 13.33
N LEU A 120 4.78 7.46 12.13
CA LEU A 120 5.55 7.51 10.89
C LEU A 120 6.14 8.90 10.65
N SER A 121 5.50 9.96 11.12
CA SER A 121 6.00 11.34 11.03
C SER A 121 7.04 11.67 12.12
N ALA A 122 7.12 10.87 13.18
CA ALA A 122 8.08 11.09 14.24
C ALA A 122 9.52 11.00 13.68
N PRO A 123 10.37 12.00 13.96
CA PRO A 123 11.78 11.97 13.56
C PRO A 123 12.46 10.79 14.27
N ILE A 124 13.22 10.01 13.49
CA ILE A 124 14.05 8.90 13.97
C ILE A 124 15.35 9.46 14.53
#